data_AF-A0A9Q1BFI8-F1
#
_entry.id   AF-A0A9Q1BFI8-F1
#
_cell.length_a   1.000
_cell.length_b   1.000
_cell.length_c   1.000
_cell.angle_alpha   90.00
_cell.angle_beta   90.00
_cell.angle_gamma   90.00
#
_symmetry.space_group_name_H-M   'P 1'
#
loop_
_entity.id
_entity.type
_entity.pdbx_description
1 polymer ?
#
loop_
_entity_poly.entity_id
_entity_poly.type
_entity_poly.pdbx_seq_one_letter_code
_entity_poly.pdbx_strand_id
1 'polypeptide(L)'
;MNTAISPKTYFVTAVNFGDRPSATIASVALRKTAEAEKAQFAEAAETILTNVYMDDILEWVPSHSEAVQRAEEIEQLLEHGNFSIKRWTFSGKGINKD
;
A
#
# COMPACT_ATOMS: atom_id res chain seq x y z
N MET A 1 -31.06 22.49 7.56
CA MET A 1 -29.87 22.30 8.42
C MET A 1 -30.14 23.03 9.74
N ASN A 2 -29.96 22.37 10.88
CA ASN A 2 -30.17 23.01 12.18
C ASN A 2 -28.92 23.83 12.54
N THR A 3 -29.04 25.16 12.49
CA THR A 3 -27.96 26.10 12.77
C THR A 3 -27.81 26.46 14.25
N ALA A 4 -28.64 25.88 15.13
CA ALA A 4 -28.60 26.14 16.57
C ALA A 4 -27.45 25.40 17.30
N ILE A 5 -26.78 24.46 16.63
CA ILE A 5 -25.66 23.69 17.19
C ILE A 5 -24.35 24.29 16.68
N SER A 6 -23.47 24.68 17.61
CA SER A 6 -22.11 25.12 17.29
C SER A 6 -21.33 24.00 16.57
N PRO A 7 -20.54 24.30 15.52
CA PRO A 7 -19.77 23.30 14.81
C PRO A 7 -18.77 22.59 15.73
N LYS A 8 -18.54 21.29 15.48
CA LYS A 8 -17.51 20.50 16.14
C LYS A 8 -16.18 20.66 15.40
N THR A 9 -15.10 20.82 16.16
CA THR A 9 -13.73 20.84 15.63
C THR A 9 -13.10 19.46 15.81
N TYR A 10 -12.45 18.97 14.75
CA TYR A 10 -11.70 17.72 14.76
C TYR A 10 -10.26 17.97 14.31
N PHE A 11 -9.33 17.11 14.73
CA PHE A 11 -7.94 17.13 14.31
C PHE A 11 -7.57 15.78 13.72
N VAL A 12 -6.71 15.80 12.70
CA VAL A 12 -6.21 14.60 12.05
C VAL A 12 -4.96 14.13 12.80
N THR A 13 -4.92 12.85 13.21
CA THR A 13 -3.81 12.25 13.97
C THR A 13 -2.97 11.28 13.14
N ALA A 14 -3.23 11.20 11.84
CA ALA A 14 -2.54 10.33 10.89
C ALA A 14 -2.31 11.10 9.58
N VAL A 15 -1.47 10.55 8.71
CA VAL A 15 -1.23 11.08 7.36
C VAL A 15 -2.56 11.09 6.58
N ASN A 16 -3.03 12.25 6.12
CA ASN A 16 -4.30 12.37 5.43
C ASN A 16 -4.16 12.57 3.92
N PHE A 17 -5.19 12.16 3.20
CA PHE A 17 -5.33 12.49 1.78
C PHE A 17 -5.45 14.00 1.57
N GLY A 18 -4.85 14.50 0.49
CA GLY A 18 -4.95 15.90 0.07
C GLY A 18 -3.97 16.85 0.76
N ASP A 19 -3.22 16.39 1.77
CA ASP A 19 -2.12 17.18 2.34
C ASP A 19 -0.81 16.96 1.56
N ARG A 20 -0.10 18.05 1.25
CA ARG A 20 1.02 18.03 0.32
C ARG A 20 2.19 17.10 0.74
N PRO A 21 2.66 17.09 2.00
CA PRO A 21 3.73 16.19 2.43
C PRO A 21 3.27 14.75 2.68
N SER A 22 1.96 14.50 2.79
CA SER A 22 1.43 13.21 3.20
C SER A 22 1.86 12.06 2.28
N ALA A 23 1.83 12.32 0.97
CA ALA A 23 2.41 11.49 -0.07
C ALA A 23 3.83 11.00 0.25
N THR A 24 4.72 11.97 0.50
CA THR A 24 6.14 11.73 0.71
C THR A 24 6.39 10.97 2.00
N ILE A 25 5.65 11.29 3.07
CA ILE A 25 5.77 10.60 4.36
C ILE A 25 5.42 9.11 4.20
N ALA A 26 4.27 8.81 3.58
CA ALA A 26 3.83 7.44 3.33
C ALA A 26 4.86 6.67 2.48
N SER A 27 5.27 7.25 1.34
CA SER A 27 6.24 6.62 0.45
C SER A 27 7.59 6.38 1.13
N VAL A 28 8.12 7.33 1.91
CA VAL A 28 9.39 7.14 2.63
C VAL A 28 9.28 6.03 3.68
N ALA A 29 8.17 5.97 4.41
CA ALA A 29 7.96 4.93 5.40
C ALA A 29 7.90 3.53 4.75
N LEU A 30 7.14 3.36 3.67
CA LEU A 30 7.08 2.11 2.90
C LEU A 30 8.45 1.69 2.37
N ARG A 31 9.21 2.62 1.79
CA ARG A 31 10.56 2.33 1.27
C ARG A 31 11.53 1.90 2.35
N LYS A 32 11.49 2.53 3.54
CA LYS A 32 12.34 2.14 4.67
C LYS A 32 12.02 0.72 5.15
N THR A 33 10.74 0.36 5.21
CA THR A 33 10.33 -1.02 5.51
C THR A 33 10.87 -1.99 4.46
N ALA A 34 10.73 -1.67 3.17
CA ALA A 34 11.24 -2.52 2.10
C ALA A 34 12.76 -2.68 2.13
N GLU A 35 13.51 -1.62 2.42
CA GLU A 35 14.97 -1.67 2.56
C GLU A 35 15.42 -2.56 3.73
N ALA A 36 14.72 -2.49 4.87
CA ALA A 36 15.01 -3.32 6.04
C ALA A 36 14.75 -4.82 5.80
N GLU A 37 13.70 -5.13 5.03
CA GLU A 37 13.22 -6.49 4.79
C GLU A 37 13.74 -7.11 3.48
N LYS A 38 14.59 -6.38 2.74
CA LYS A 38 15.07 -6.79 1.40
C LYS A 38 15.80 -8.14 1.39
N ALA A 39 16.43 -8.53 2.50
CA ALA A 39 17.13 -9.82 2.61
C ALA A 39 16.17 -11.02 2.63
N GLN A 40 14.96 -10.83 3.17
CA GLN A 40 13.97 -11.89 3.31
C GLN A 40 12.97 -11.88 2.13
N PHE A 41 12.62 -10.71 1.62
CA PHE A 41 11.58 -10.53 0.61
C PHE A 41 12.10 -9.69 -0.58
N ALA A 42 13.14 -10.17 -1.26
CA ALA A 42 13.86 -9.38 -2.25
C ALA A 42 12.97 -8.82 -3.37
N GLU A 43 12.06 -9.64 -3.92
CA GLU A 43 11.21 -9.22 -5.04
C GLU A 43 10.06 -8.32 -4.59
N ALA A 44 9.41 -8.61 -3.46
CA ALA A 44 8.41 -7.72 -2.87
C ALA A 44 9.00 -6.37 -2.45
N ALA A 45 10.21 -6.36 -1.90
CA ALA A 45 10.92 -5.12 -1.57
C ALA A 45 11.20 -4.30 -2.83
N GLU A 46 11.60 -4.94 -3.93
CA GLU A 46 11.81 -4.24 -5.20
C GLU A 46 10.50 -3.65 -5.73
N THR A 47 9.38 -4.36 -5.64
CA THR A 47 8.04 -3.83 -5.96
C THR A 47 7.74 -2.56 -5.17
N ILE A 48 7.97 -2.55 -3.84
CA ILE A 48 7.73 -1.36 -3.01
C ILE A 48 8.65 -0.19 -3.39
N LEU A 49 9.88 -0.48 -3.78
CA LEU A 49 10.87 0.53 -4.14
C LEU A 49 10.65 1.13 -5.54
N THR A 50 9.97 0.43 -6.43
CA THR A 50 9.88 0.83 -7.85
C THR A 50 8.47 1.08 -8.34
N ASN A 51 7.48 0.36 -7.79
CA ASN A 51 6.14 0.28 -8.36
C ASN A 51 5.03 0.74 -7.40
N VAL A 52 5.35 1.66 -6.49
CA VAL A 52 4.38 2.32 -5.61
C VAL A 52 4.12 3.74 -6.07
N TYR A 53 2.84 4.08 -6.24
CA TYR A 53 2.40 5.44 -6.46
C TYR A 53 1.45 5.84 -5.33
N MET A 54 1.91 6.73 -4.44
CA MET A 54 1.13 7.20 -3.30
C MET A 54 0.70 6.04 -2.40
N ASP A 55 -0.57 5.64 -2.48
CA ASP A 55 -1.21 4.59 -1.70
C ASP A 55 -1.48 3.32 -2.53
N ASP A 56 -1.19 3.35 -3.83
CA ASP A 56 -1.41 2.24 -4.75
C ASP A 56 -0.09 1.51 -5.05
N ILE A 57 -0.16 0.18 -5.04
CA ILE A 57 0.92 -0.72 -5.46
C ILE A 57 0.51 -1.35 -6.77
N LEU A 58 1.35 -1.21 -7.79
CA LEU A 58 1.12 -1.78 -9.11
C LEU A 58 2.22 -2.80 -9.38
N GLU A 59 1.88 -3.99 -9.85
CA GLU A 59 2.89 -4.99 -10.16
C GLU A 59 2.47 -5.82 -11.36
N TRP A 60 3.45 -6.23 -12.15
CA TRP A 60 3.22 -7.14 -13.27
C TRP A 60 4.06 -8.38 -13.10
N VAL A 61 3.43 -9.54 -13.23
CA VAL A 61 4.11 -10.83 -13.22
C VAL A 61 3.54 -11.75 -14.30
N PRO A 62 4.34 -12.72 -14.82
CA PRO A 62 3.95 -13.62 -15.90
C PRO A 62 2.70 -14.47 -15.67
N SER A 63 2.37 -14.83 -14.42
CA SER A 63 1.27 -15.76 -14.12
C SER A 63 0.40 -15.30 -12.95
N HIS A 64 -0.85 -15.77 -12.91
CA HIS A 64 -1.76 -15.46 -11.79
C HIS A 64 -1.24 -16.02 -10.45
N SER A 65 -0.62 -17.20 -10.46
CA SER A 65 -0.03 -17.80 -9.26
C SER A 65 1.11 -16.94 -8.70
N GLU A 66 1.98 -16.43 -9.58
CA GLU A 66 3.03 -15.49 -9.18
C GLU A 66 2.45 -14.18 -8.66
N ALA A 67 1.31 -13.73 -9.19
CA ALA A 67 0.68 -12.49 -8.73
C ALA A 67 0.15 -12.64 -7.31
N VAL A 68 -0.50 -13.76 -7.01
CA VAL A 68 -0.97 -14.10 -5.66
C VAL A 68 0.20 -14.24 -4.71
N GLN A 69 1.24 -14.99 -5.08
CA GLN A 69 2.44 -15.14 -4.26
C GLN A 69 3.09 -13.77 -3.99
N ARG A 70 3.26 -12.93 -5.01
CA ARG A 70 3.85 -11.60 -4.83
C ARG A 70 3.01 -10.71 -3.93
N ALA A 71 1.68 -10.77 -4.05
CA ALA A 71 0.78 -10.04 -3.17
C ALA A 71 0.94 -10.48 -1.70
N GLU A 72 1.01 -11.79 -1.44
CA GLU A 72 1.24 -12.35 -0.11
C GLU A 72 2.60 -11.94 0.48
N GLU A 73 3.66 -11.99 -0.33
CA GLU A 73 5.01 -11.56 0.09
C GLU A 73 5.05 -10.05 0.40
N ILE A 74 4.35 -9.22 -0.38
CA ILE A 74 4.20 -7.79 -0.10
C ILE A 74 3.44 -7.56 1.20
N GLU A 75 2.35 -8.28 1.45
CA GLU A 75 1.61 -8.17 2.71
C GLU A 75 2.48 -8.51 3.92
N GLN A 76 3.23 -9.63 3.86
CA GLN A 76 4.14 -10.04 4.94
C GLN A 76 5.25 -9.00 5.18
N LEU A 77 5.87 -8.48 4.11
CA LEU A 77 6.88 -7.42 4.20
C LEU A 77 6.30 -6.17 4.88
N LEU A 78 5.11 -5.75 4.47
CA LEU A 78 4.47 -4.52 4.94
C LEU A 78 3.94 -4.64 6.37
N GLU A 79 3.55 -5.85 6.81
CA GLU A 79 3.14 -6.14 8.18
C GLU A 79 4.24 -5.79 9.19
N HIS A 80 5.52 -6.06 8.84
CA HIS A 80 6.67 -5.66 9.68
C HIS A 80 6.81 -4.12 9.82
N GLY A 81 6.30 -3.37 8.83
CA GLY A 81 6.18 -1.90 8.89
C GLY A 81 4.89 -1.39 9.52
N ASN A 82 4.04 -2.27 10.06
CA ASN A 82 2.69 -1.97 10.56
C ASN A 82 1.77 -1.37 9.49
N PHE A 83 1.98 -1.73 8.23
CA PHE A 83 1.10 -1.39 7.11
C PHE A 83 0.18 -2.57 6.78
N SER A 84 -1.04 -2.26 6.35
CA SER A 84 -2.02 -3.27 5.92
C SER A 84 -2.59 -2.90 4.56
N ILE A 85 -2.63 -3.88 3.65
CA ILE A 85 -3.25 -3.73 2.34
C ILE A 85 -4.76 -3.96 2.49
N LYS A 86 -5.56 -3.05 1.92
CA LYS A 86 -7.02 -3.13 2.00
C LYS A 86 -7.60 -4.17 1.06
N ARG A 87 -7.03 -4.29 -0.15
CA ARG A 87 -7.54 -5.15 -1.22
C ARG A 87 -6.51 -5.30 -2.33
N TRP A 88 -6.39 -6.52 -2.86
CA TRP A 88 -5.75 -6.80 -4.14
C TRP A 88 -6.77 -6.90 -5.27
N THR A 89 -6.40 -6.45 -6.45
CA THR A 89 -7.16 -6.66 -7.69
C THR A 89 -6.24 -7.28 -8.72
N PHE A 90 -6.57 -8.46 -9.19
CA PHE A 90 -5.78 -9.18 -10.19
C PHE A 90 -6.46 -9.09 -11.56
N SER A 91 -5.67 -8.92 -12.61
CA SER A 91 -6.16 -8.90 -14.00
C SER A 91 -5.19 -9.66 -14.91
N GLY A 92 -5.70 -10.30 -15.96
CA GLY A 92 -4.88 -11.11 -16.86
C GLY A 92 -5.60 -12.34 -17.42
N LYS A 93 -4.87 -13.14 -18.21
CA LYS A 93 -5.38 -14.38 -18.81
C LYS A 93 -5.38 -15.50 -17.76
N GLY A 94 -6.49 -16.25 -17.67
CA GLY A 94 -6.62 -17.36 -16.72
C GLY A 94 -7.16 -16.98 -15.33
N ILE A 95 -7.55 -15.73 -15.13
CA ILE A 95 -8.25 -15.28 -13.91
C ILE A 95 -9.74 -15.49 -14.13
N ASN A 96 -10.38 -16.34 -13.33
CA ASN A 96 -11.84 -16.44 -13.31
C ASN A 96 -12.39 -15.14 -12.70
N LYS A 97 -13.29 -14.48 -13.44
CA LYS A 97 -14.04 -13.35 -12.91
C LYS A 97 -15.18 -13.91 -12.09
N ASP A 98 -15.10 -13.77 -10.78
CA ASP A 98 -16.26 -13.90 -9.88
C ASP A 98 -17.24 -12.73 -10.09
#